data_AF-A0A382PUM9-F1
#
_entry.id   AF-A0A382PUM9-F1
#
_cell.length_a   1.000
_cell.length_b   1.000
_cell.length_c   1.000
_cell.angle_alpha   90.00
_cell.angle_beta   90.00
_cell.angle_gamma   90.00
#
_symmetry.space_group_name_H-M   'P 1'
#
loop_
_entity.id
_entity.type
_entity.pdbx_description
1 polymer ?
#
loop_
_entity_poly.entity_id
_entity_poly.type
_entity_poly.pdbx_seq_one_letter_code
_entity_poly.pdbx_strand_id
1 'polypeptide(L)'
;VQRGQRFTVAATDDEMERPLKILDPLGWLGNDVKDRRILCLGAGGGRHGPMLANAGARVTVVDISPEMLRLDQELAELRGLQV
;
A
#
# COMPACT_ATOMS: atom_id res chain seq x y z
N VAL A 1 7.92 14.40 5.82
CA VAL A 1 7.61 14.23 4.38
C VAL A 1 8.07 15.43 3.56
N GLN A 2 7.55 16.64 3.78
CA GLN A 2 7.83 17.84 2.96
C GLN A 2 9.31 18.28 2.84
N ARG A 3 10.21 17.80 3.72
CA ARG A 3 11.66 18.06 3.66
C ARG A 3 12.50 16.82 3.28
N GLY A 4 11.90 15.81 2.66
CA GLY A 4 12.55 14.54 2.34
C GLY A 4 12.85 13.63 3.55
N GLN A 5 12.75 14.15 4.77
CA GLN A 5 12.79 13.38 6.01
C GLN A 5 11.43 12.70 6.21
N ARG A 6 11.35 11.43 5.83
CA ARG A 6 10.20 10.55 6.10
C ARG A 6 10.70 9.27 6.77
N PHE A 7 9.95 8.82 7.77
CA PHE A 7 10.17 7.52 8.42
C PHE A 7 9.52 6.37 7.64
N THR A 8 8.90 6.67 6.51
CA THR A 8 8.25 5.73 5.62
C THR A 8 8.95 5.71 4.26
N VAL A 9 8.97 4.53 3.64
CA VAL A 9 9.52 4.30 2.32
C VAL A 9 8.43 3.64 1.49
N ALA A 10 8.21 4.16 0.29
CA ALA A 10 7.27 3.58 -0.66
C ALA A 10 7.73 2.18 -1.08
N ALA A 11 6.79 1.32 -1.47
CA ALA A 11 7.10 -0.05 -1.87
C ALA A 11 8.06 -0.08 -3.07
N THR A 12 9.08 -0.92 -2.96
CA THR A 12 10.01 -1.26 -4.05
C THR A 12 9.39 -2.25 -5.04
N ASP A 13 9.99 -2.41 -6.22
CA ASP A 13 9.49 -3.37 -7.22
C ASP A 13 9.47 -4.82 -6.71
N ASP A 14 10.52 -5.29 -6.02
CA ASP A 14 10.54 -6.63 -5.42
C ASP A 14 9.43 -6.80 -4.38
N GLU A 15 9.16 -5.78 -3.57
CA GLU A 15 8.06 -5.84 -2.61
C GLU A 15 6.70 -5.96 -3.32
N MET A 16 6.53 -5.25 -4.43
CA MET A 16 5.29 -5.23 -5.21
C MET A 16 5.03 -6.55 -5.95
N GLU A 17 6.07 -7.28 -6.38
CA GLU A 17 5.92 -8.58 -7.06
C GLU A 17 5.42 -9.70 -6.13
N ARG A 18 5.64 -9.57 -4.83
CA ARG A 18 5.31 -10.60 -3.82
C ARG A 18 4.70 -10.00 -2.55
N PRO A 19 3.60 -9.25 -2.67
CA PRO A 19 3.13 -8.36 -1.61
C PRO A 19 2.67 -9.13 -0.37
N LEU A 20 1.93 -10.24 -0.52
CA LEU A 20 1.44 -11.03 0.61
C LEU A 20 2.55 -11.75 1.38
N LYS A 21 3.62 -12.16 0.69
CA LYS A 21 4.79 -12.78 1.36
C LYS A 21 5.46 -11.82 2.35
N ILE A 22 5.39 -10.52 2.08
CA ILE A 22 6.05 -9.48 2.87
C ILE A 22 5.09 -8.87 3.90
N LEU A 23 3.85 -8.59 3.51
CA LEU A 23 2.87 -7.95 4.39
C LEU A 23 2.17 -8.92 5.33
N ASP A 24 2.04 -10.18 4.95
CA ASP A 24 1.32 -11.19 5.70
C ASP A 24 2.13 -12.50 5.87
N PRO A 25 3.32 -12.44 6.50
CA PRO A 25 4.15 -13.63 6.68
C PRO A 25 3.49 -14.71 7.56
N LEU A 26 2.44 -14.35 8.30
CA LEU A 26 1.69 -15.26 9.18
C LEU A 26 0.42 -15.82 8.54
N GLY A 27 0.05 -15.37 7.33
CA GLY A 27 -1.08 -15.90 6.56
C GLY A 27 -2.47 -15.51 7.08
N TRP A 28 -2.61 -14.35 7.73
CA TRP A 28 -3.88 -13.83 8.25
C TRP A 28 -4.85 -13.40 7.14
N LEU A 29 -4.34 -12.92 6.02
CA LEU A 29 -5.09 -12.52 4.83
C LEU A 29 -5.36 -13.72 3.91
N GLY A 30 -4.75 -14.87 4.19
CA GLY A 30 -4.81 -16.07 3.37
C GLY A 30 -3.88 -16.01 2.15
N ASN A 31 -4.09 -16.91 1.19
CA ASN A 31 -3.21 -17.04 0.03
C ASN A 31 -3.51 -16.03 -1.10
N ASP A 32 -4.64 -15.31 -1.02
CA ASP A 32 -5.07 -14.37 -2.05
C ASP A 32 -6.01 -13.30 -1.47
N VAL A 33 -5.88 -12.08 -1.98
CA VAL A 33 -6.70 -10.90 -1.62
C VAL A 33 -7.41 -10.28 -2.82
N LYS A 34 -7.36 -10.92 -4.00
CA LYS A 34 -8.03 -10.44 -5.21
C LYS A 34 -9.51 -10.14 -4.96
N ASP A 35 -9.95 -8.98 -5.45
CA ASP A 35 -11.31 -8.43 -5.31
C ASP A 35 -11.79 -8.19 -3.86
N ARG A 36 -10.97 -8.48 -2.84
CA ARG A 36 -11.29 -8.17 -1.45
C ARG A 36 -11.29 -6.65 -1.25
N ARG A 37 -12.23 -6.16 -0.44
CA ARG A 37 -12.23 -4.77 0.02
C ARG A 37 -11.41 -4.67 1.29
N ILE A 38 -10.32 -3.92 1.26
CA ILE A 38 -9.40 -3.79 2.40
C ILE A 38 -9.30 -2.33 2.82
N LEU A 39 -9.54 -2.09 4.12
CA LEU A 39 -9.29 -0.80 4.76
C LEU A 39 -7.92 -0.83 5.42
N CYS A 40 -7.03 0.06 5.01
CA CYS A 40 -5.72 0.27 5.64
C CYS A 40 -5.78 1.53 6.52
N LEU A 41 -5.74 1.38 7.85
CA LEU A 41 -5.84 2.49 8.81
C LEU A 41 -4.44 2.88 9.33
N GLY A 42 -4.10 4.17 9.24
CA GLY A 42 -2.80 4.72 9.64
C GLY A 42 -1.63 4.15 8.83
N ALA A 43 -1.90 3.75 7.59
CA ALA A 43 -1.01 2.93 6.77
C ALA A 43 -0.54 3.64 5.50
N GLY A 44 -0.65 4.97 5.45
CA GLY A 44 -0.23 5.73 4.28
C GLY A 44 1.29 5.70 4.08
N GLY A 45 1.76 6.36 3.02
CA GLY A 45 3.18 6.45 2.69
C GLY A 45 3.64 5.56 1.53
N GLY A 46 2.70 4.98 0.78
CA GLY A 46 2.98 4.32 -0.49
C GLY A 46 3.45 2.87 -0.36
N ARG A 47 3.13 2.18 0.73
CA ARG A 47 3.55 0.77 0.95
C ARG A 47 2.38 -0.20 1.00
N HIS A 48 1.69 -0.31 2.15
CA HIS A 48 0.62 -1.30 2.33
C HIS A 48 -0.50 -1.18 1.29
N GLY A 49 -0.99 0.05 1.07
CA GLY A 49 -2.09 0.28 0.14
C GLY A 49 -1.76 -0.15 -1.29
N PRO A 50 -0.71 0.41 -1.91
CA PRO A 50 -0.27 0.02 -3.25
C PRO A 50 0.07 -1.46 -3.39
N MET A 51 0.75 -2.07 -2.41
CA MET A 51 1.09 -3.49 -2.45
C MET A 51 -0.15 -4.40 -2.46
N LEU A 52 -1.16 -4.09 -1.65
CA LEU A 52 -2.42 -4.85 -1.62
C LEU A 52 -3.26 -4.60 -2.88
N ALA A 53 -3.27 -3.37 -3.40
CA ALA A 53 -3.93 -3.05 -4.67
C ALA A 53 -3.27 -3.78 -5.85
N ASN A 54 -1.94 -3.87 -5.87
CA ASN A 54 -1.19 -4.65 -6.86
C ASN A 54 -1.45 -6.15 -6.77
N ALA A 55 -1.77 -6.66 -5.57
CA ALA A 55 -2.26 -8.03 -5.36
C ALA A 55 -3.70 -8.24 -5.86
N GLY A 56 -4.37 -7.20 -6.37
CA GLY A 56 -5.73 -7.26 -6.90
C GLY A 56 -6.83 -6.91 -5.89
N ALA A 57 -6.48 -6.45 -4.68
CA ALA A 57 -7.48 -5.97 -3.72
C ALA A 57 -8.03 -4.59 -4.12
N ARG A 58 -9.23 -4.27 -3.63
CA ARG A 58 -9.83 -2.93 -3.68
C ARG A 58 -9.53 -2.24 -2.36
N VAL A 59 -8.58 -1.33 -2.38
CA VAL A 59 -8.03 -0.75 -1.16
C VAL A 59 -8.65 0.62 -0.88
N THR A 60 -8.78 0.95 0.40
CA THR A 60 -9.02 2.31 0.87
C THR A 60 -8.01 2.58 1.97
N VAL A 61 -7.18 3.62 1.81
CA VAL A 61 -6.26 4.06 2.86
C VAL A 61 -6.87 5.23 3.62
N VAL A 62 -6.88 5.12 4.95
CA VAL A 62 -7.24 6.22 5.85
C VAL A 62 -6.02 6.54 6.70
N ASP A 63 -5.51 7.75 6.57
CA ASP A 63 -4.38 8.25 7.35
C ASP A 63 -4.67 9.67 7.81
N ILE A 64 -4.19 10.04 9.00
CA ILE A 64 -4.36 11.40 9.52
C ILE A 64 -3.46 12.40 8.81
N SER A 65 -2.37 11.92 8.19
CA SER A 65 -1.38 12.75 7.51
C SER A 65 -1.73 12.88 6.02
N PRO A 66 -2.11 14.07 5.53
CA PRO A 66 -2.37 14.29 4.11
C PRO A 66 -1.13 14.00 3.25
N GLU A 67 0.06 14.27 3.78
CA GLU A 67 1.32 13.99 3.10
C GLU A 67 1.59 12.50 2.92
N MET A 68 1.08 11.66 3.82
CA MET A 68 1.18 10.21 3.68
C MET A 68 0.25 9.71 2.59
N LEU A 69 -1.01 10.18 2.60
CA LEU A 69 -1.98 9.86 1.54
C LEU A 69 -1.49 10.31 0.16
N ARG A 70 -0.83 11.47 0.08
CA ARG A 70 -0.23 11.97 -1.17
C ARG A 70 0.79 11.00 -1.76
N LEU A 71 1.59 10.33 -0.92
CA LEU A 71 2.56 9.33 -1.37
C LEU A 71 1.89 8.06 -1.90
N ASP A 72 0.77 7.64 -1.30
CA ASP A 72 -0.01 6.51 -1.83
C ASP A 72 -0.61 6.86 -3.20
N GLN A 73 -1.16 8.06 -3.34
CA GLN A 73 -1.71 8.56 -4.60
C GLN A 73 -0.65 8.64 -5.71
N GLU A 74 0.52 9.22 -5.42
CA GLU A 74 1.63 9.30 -6.39
C GLU A 74 2.04 7.91 -6.91
N LEU A 75 2.20 6.93 -6.02
CA LEU A 75 2.59 5.58 -6.42
C LEU A 75 1.45 4.86 -7.16
N ALA A 76 0.20 5.08 -6.74
CA ALA A 76 -0.97 4.52 -7.38
C ALA A 76 -1.11 5.02 -8.82
N GLU A 77 -0.98 6.33 -9.03
CA GLU A 77 -1.01 6.95 -10.37
C GLU A 77 0.13 6.42 -11.26
N LEU A 78 1.36 6.35 -10.74
CA LEU A 78 2.52 5.85 -11.48
C LEU A 78 2.33 4.41 -11.97
N ARG A 79 1.61 3.58 -11.21
CA ARG A 79 1.42 2.15 -11.50
C ARG A 79 0.02 1.80 -12.04
N GLY A 80 -0.87 2.77 -12.18
CA GLY A 80 -2.26 2.52 -12.59
C GLY A 80 -3.07 1.70 -11.57
N LEU A 81 -2.81 1.89 -10.27
CA LEU A 81 -3.51 1.22 -9.18
C LEU A 81 -4.66 2.08 -8.64
N GLN A 82 -5.64 1.44 -8.03
CA GLN A 82 -6.71 2.11 -7.29
C GLN A 82 -6.51 1.89 -5.78
N VAL A 83 -6.31 2.98 -5.03
CA VAL A 83 -6.03 2.98 -3.58
C VAL A 83 -6.75 4.15 -2.89
#